data_AF-A0A1C5DBM1-F1
#
_entry.id   AF-A0A1C5DBM1-F1
#
_cell.length_a   1.000
_cell.length_b   1.000
_cell.length_c   1.000
_cell.angle_alpha   90.00
_cell.angle_beta   90.00
_cell.angle_gamma   90.00
#
_symmetry.space_group_name_H-M   'P 1'
#
loop_
_entity.id
_entity.type
_entity.pdbx_description
1 polymer ?
#
loop_
_entity_poly.entity_id
_entity_poly.type
_entity_poly.pdbx_seq_one_letter_code
_entity_poly.pdbx_strand_id
1 'polypeptide(L)'
;MAWDEWEQLKTDFLDGLQTSQGGPEASHTTVIGHSYGSTTVGAASKAPGHFAADDIVVAGSPGMLVGDASDLDVGKKHVWSEAAGDDAVPLGGKIAHLGGYKWGVQTWNGIPYDAGPIQTVPSDEAFDAHRMHVDTSGHSGYWNEGSDSLMNQAAVVVGRYNHVQEDN
;
A
#
# COMPACT_ATOMS: atom_id res chain seq x y z
N MET A 1 10.61 -0.10 -25.04
CA MET A 1 10.75 1.29 -25.53
C MET A 1 9.69 2.21 -24.92
N ALA A 2 8.40 2.15 -25.26
CA ALA A 2 7.42 3.04 -24.62
C ALA A 2 7.20 2.75 -23.12
N TRP A 3 7.22 1.47 -22.71
CA TRP A 3 7.02 1.07 -21.31
C TRP A 3 8.18 1.46 -20.39
N ASP A 4 9.42 1.37 -20.89
CA ASP A 4 10.63 1.70 -20.12
C ASP A 4 10.74 3.21 -19.84
N GLU A 5 10.29 4.07 -20.76
CA GLU A 5 10.29 5.53 -20.58
C GLU A 5 9.28 5.98 -19.51
N TRP A 6 8.15 5.30 -19.38
CA TRP A 6 7.13 5.62 -18.36
C TRP A 6 7.52 5.14 -16.96
N GLU A 7 8.27 4.04 -16.86
CA GLU A 7 8.80 3.56 -15.58
C GLU A 7 9.92 4.47 -15.07
N GLN A 8 10.82 4.92 -15.96
CA GLN A 8 11.87 5.90 -15.62
C GLN A 8 11.30 7.22 -15.09
N LEU A 9 10.25 7.76 -15.73
CA LEU A 9 9.71 9.08 -15.39
C LEU A 9 9.18 9.19 -13.94
N LYS A 10 8.71 8.08 -13.35
CA LYS A 10 8.17 8.06 -11.97
C LYS A 10 9.26 8.00 -10.92
N THR A 11 10.24 7.14 -11.13
CA THR A 11 11.43 7.03 -10.28
C THR A 11 12.21 8.35 -10.29
N ASP A 12 12.36 8.97 -11.46
CA ASP A 12 13.04 10.27 -11.62
C ASP A 12 12.38 11.40 -10.80
N PHE A 13 11.06 11.37 -10.64
CA PHE A 13 10.36 12.39 -9.84
C PHE A 13 10.67 12.25 -8.34
N LEU A 14 10.56 11.03 -7.79
CA LEU A 14 10.84 10.78 -6.38
C LEU A 14 12.33 10.97 -6.07
N ASP A 15 13.22 10.51 -6.95
CA ASP A 15 14.66 10.73 -6.84
C ASP A 15 15.01 12.23 -6.85
N GLY A 16 14.37 13.01 -7.74
CA GLY A 16 14.53 14.46 -7.80
C GLY A 16 14.03 15.16 -6.53
N LEU A 17 12.90 14.72 -5.98
CA LEU A 17 12.36 15.26 -4.73
C LEU A 17 13.28 14.94 -3.55
N GLN A 18 13.71 13.69 -3.40
CA GLN A 18 14.62 13.25 -2.36
C GLN A 18 15.96 13.99 -2.45
N THR A 19 16.49 14.18 -3.66
CA THR A 19 17.70 14.99 -3.91
C THR A 19 17.50 16.44 -3.46
N SER A 20 16.36 17.06 -3.79
CA SER A 20 16.02 18.42 -3.37
C SER A 20 15.89 18.57 -1.85
N GLN A 21 15.46 17.50 -1.17
CA GLN A 21 15.33 17.44 0.29
C GLN A 21 16.69 17.23 1.01
N GLY A 22 17.78 16.99 0.27
CA GLY A 22 19.12 16.81 0.83
C GLY A 22 19.64 15.37 0.79
N GLY A 23 18.95 14.48 0.07
CA GLY A 23 19.33 13.08 -0.12
C GLY A 23 18.55 12.10 0.78
N PRO A 24 18.84 10.79 0.67
CA PRO A 24 18.04 9.73 1.28
C PRO A 24 17.85 9.84 2.80
N GLU A 25 18.85 10.34 3.52
CA GLU A 25 18.83 10.42 4.99
C GLU A 25 18.30 11.77 5.52
N ALA A 26 17.98 12.72 4.64
CA ALA A 26 17.63 14.08 5.03
C ALA A 26 16.12 14.28 5.27
N SER A 27 15.29 13.37 4.76
CA SER A 27 13.83 13.46 4.84
C SER A 27 13.19 12.10 4.89
N HIS A 28 12.06 12.01 5.59
CA HIS A 28 11.19 10.85 5.56
C HIS A 28 10.09 11.05 4.52
N THR A 29 10.08 10.23 3.47
CA THR A 29 9.16 10.33 2.34
C THR A 29 8.16 9.19 2.36
N THR A 30 6.88 9.53 2.53
CA THR A 30 5.78 8.56 2.42
C THR A 30 4.98 8.83 1.15
N VAL A 31 4.74 7.79 0.36
CA VAL A 31 3.86 7.87 -0.82
C VAL A 31 2.48 7.32 -0.44
N ILE A 32 1.45 8.15 -0.58
CA ILE A 32 0.07 7.77 -0.27
C ILE A 32 -0.72 7.53 -1.56
N GLY A 33 -1.28 6.33 -1.72
CA GLY A 33 -2.10 5.94 -2.86
C GLY A 33 -3.54 5.62 -2.46
N HIS A 34 -4.50 6.45 -2.89
CA HIS A 34 -5.93 6.18 -2.69
C HIS A 34 -6.54 5.50 -3.91
N SER A 35 -7.43 4.52 -3.69
CA SER A 35 -8.19 3.87 -4.76
C SER A 35 -7.24 3.35 -5.86
N TYR A 36 -7.54 3.58 -7.14
CA TYR A 36 -6.66 3.23 -8.26
C TYR A 36 -5.25 3.88 -8.19
N GLY A 37 -5.09 4.96 -7.41
CA GLY A 37 -3.78 5.51 -7.08
C GLY A 37 -2.87 4.49 -6.40
N SER A 38 -3.40 3.60 -5.56
CA SER A 38 -2.61 2.50 -4.96
C SER A 38 -2.04 1.56 -6.03
N THR A 39 -2.81 1.27 -7.08
CA THR A 39 -2.37 0.41 -8.19
C THR A 39 -1.24 1.09 -8.96
N THR A 40 -1.33 2.40 -9.13
CA THR A 40 -0.28 3.20 -9.77
C THR A 40 1.00 3.22 -8.94
N VAL A 41 0.89 3.32 -7.62
CA VAL A 41 2.01 3.23 -6.67
C VAL A 41 2.63 1.85 -6.70
N GLY A 42 1.83 0.78 -6.62
CA GLY A 42 2.32 -0.60 -6.71
C GLY A 42 3.03 -0.91 -8.03
N ALA A 43 2.48 -0.42 -9.15
CA ALA A 43 3.13 -0.52 -10.45
C ALA A 43 4.50 0.17 -10.48
N ALA A 44 4.63 1.32 -9.82
CA ALA A 44 5.89 2.06 -9.76
C ALA A 44 6.90 1.39 -8.81
N SER A 45 6.48 0.98 -7.62
CA SER A 45 7.36 0.41 -6.60
C SER A 45 7.80 -1.02 -6.90
N LYS A 46 7.07 -1.78 -7.72
CA LYS A 46 7.53 -3.11 -8.18
C LYS A 46 8.46 -3.05 -9.39
N ALA A 47 8.52 -1.90 -10.07
CA ALA A 47 9.35 -1.75 -11.26
C ALA A 47 10.84 -1.86 -10.88
N PRO A 48 11.73 -2.32 -11.77
CA PRO A 48 13.16 -2.39 -11.47
C PRO A 48 13.74 -1.02 -11.15
N GLY A 49 14.50 -0.93 -10.05
CA GLY A 49 15.13 0.32 -9.62
C GLY A 49 14.82 0.62 -8.16
N HIS A 50 15.27 1.78 -7.69
CA HIS A 50 14.94 2.27 -6.37
C HIS A 50 13.65 3.09 -6.45
N PHE A 51 12.70 2.81 -5.57
CA PHE A 51 11.55 3.65 -5.31
C PHE A 51 11.93 4.57 -4.15
N ALA A 52 12.32 5.81 -4.44
CA ALA A 52 12.80 6.79 -3.45
C ALA A 52 11.70 7.29 -2.48
N ALA A 53 11.22 6.37 -1.66
CA ALA A 53 10.30 6.57 -0.56
C ALA A 53 10.67 5.61 0.59
N ASP A 54 10.40 6.05 1.81
CA ASP A 54 10.60 5.27 3.03
C ASP A 54 9.39 4.41 3.34
N ASP A 55 8.18 4.89 3.03
CA ASP A 55 6.93 4.16 3.26
C ASP A 55 5.94 4.32 2.10
N ILE A 56 5.06 3.33 1.98
CA ILE A 56 3.86 3.37 1.17
C ILE A 56 2.64 3.21 2.06
N VAL A 57 1.69 4.14 1.95
CA VAL A 57 0.36 4.01 2.55
C VAL A 57 -0.68 3.88 1.45
N VAL A 58 -1.55 2.89 1.51
CA VAL A 58 -2.64 2.72 0.53
C VAL A 58 -3.99 2.64 1.21
N ALA A 59 -4.98 3.35 0.69
CA ALA A 59 -6.32 3.40 1.25
C ALA A 59 -7.38 3.04 0.21
N GLY A 60 -8.32 2.15 0.56
CA GLY A 60 -9.37 1.68 -0.34
C GLY A 60 -8.82 1.03 -1.61
N SER A 61 -7.72 0.29 -1.48
CA SER A 61 -6.96 -0.23 -2.62
C SER A 61 -7.71 -1.32 -3.38
N PRO A 62 -7.86 -1.24 -4.72
CA PRO A 62 -8.26 -2.39 -5.54
C PRO A 62 -7.09 -3.37 -5.79
N GLY A 63 -5.88 -3.05 -5.35
CA GLY A 63 -4.69 -3.86 -5.56
C GLY A 63 -3.47 -3.06 -5.99
N MET A 64 -2.30 -3.70 -5.94
CA MET A 64 -0.99 -3.12 -6.22
C MET A 64 -0.19 -3.88 -7.30
N LEU A 65 -0.84 -4.79 -8.05
CA LEU A 65 -0.21 -5.64 -9.08
C LEU A 65 0.93 -6.55 -8.60
N VAL A 66 1.01 -6.80 -7.29
CA VAL A 66 1.93 -7.71 -6.60
C VAL A 66 1.17 -8.60 -5.62
N GLY A 67 1.70 -9.78 -5.34
CA GLY A 67 1.04 -10.78 -4.47
C GLY A 67 1.40 -10.61 -2.98
N ASP A 68 2.52 -9.96 -2.69
CA ASP A 68 3.03 -9.75 -1.35
C ASP A 68 3.57 -8.33 -1.20
N ALA A 69 3.44 -7.75 -0.01
CA ALA A 69 4.05 -6.47 0.33
C ALA A 69 5.58 -6.49 0.18
N SER A 70 6.22 -7.67 0.31
CA SER A 70 7.67 -7.83 0.10
C SER A 70 8.12 -7.69 -1.35
N ASP A 71 7.19 -7.72 -2.30
CA ASP A 71 7.48 -7.54 -3.72
C ASP A 71 7.57 -6.05 -4.12
N LEU A 72 7.36 -5.13 -3.18
CA LEU A 72 7.52 -3.68 -3.35
C LEU A 72 8.91 -3.25 -2.86
N ASP A 73 9.54 -2.31 -3.54
CA ASP A 73 10.93 -1.89 -3.26
C ASP A 73 11.16 -1.40 -1.82
N VAL A 74 10.16 -0.74 -1.20
CA VAL A 74 10.25 -0.26 0.20
C VAL A 74 10.31 -1.41 1.22
N GLY A 75 9.93 -2.62 0.81
CA GLY A 75 9.86 -3.81 1.65
C GLY A 75 8.66 -3.82 2.59
N LYS A 76 8.20 -5.02 2.94
CA LYS A 76 6.91 -5.21 3.65
C LYS A 76 6.72 -4.46 4.97
N LYS A 77 7.80 -4.14 5.68
CA LYS A 77 7.75 -3.40 6.96
C LYS A 77 7.35 -1.93 6.80
N HIS A 78 7.34 -1.45 5.56
CA HIS A 78 7.10 -0.07 5.16
C HIS A 78 5.88 0.05 4.25
N VAL A 79 5.02 -0.96 4.25
CA VAL A 79 3.79 -0.99 3.45
C VAL A 79 2.61 -1.06 4.40
N TRP A 80 1.77 -0.03 4.34
CA TRP A 80 0.65 0.20 5.23
C TRP A 80 -0.64 0.25 4.42
N SER A 81 -1.70 -0.39 4.89
CA SER A 81 -2.98 -0.44 4.18
C SER A 81 -4.17 -0.08 5.06
N GLU A 82 -5.13 0.62 4.47
CA GLU A 82 -6.41 0.98 5.08
C GLU A 82 -7.55 0.49 4.20
N ALA A 83 -8.54 -0.15 4.81
CA ALA A 83 -9.78 -0.53 4.15
C ALA A 83 -10.97 -0.39 5.09
N ALA A 84 -11.89 0.53 4.76
CA ALA A 84 -13.16 0.63 5.47
C ALA A 84 -13.98 -0.65 5.19
N GLY A 85 -14.66 -1.17 6.22
CA GLY A 85 -15.35 -2.46 6.14
C GLY A 85 -16.48 -2.53 5.10
N ASP A 86 -17.03 -1.39 4.68
CA ASP A 86 -18.06 -1.24 3.65
C ASP A 86 -17.52 -0.72 2.31
N ASP A 87 -16.19 -0.62 2.14
CA ASP A 87 -15.56 -0.27 0.87
C ASP A 87 -15.53 -1.47 -0.08
N ALA A 88 -16.25 -1.36 -1.20
CA ALA A 88 -16.34 -2.41 -2.22
C ALA A 88 -15.13 -2.46 -3.17
N VAL A 89 -14.23 -1.47 -3.14
CA VAL A 89 -13.13 -1.35 -4.11
C VAL A 89 -12.11 -2.50 -4.02
N PRO A 90 -11.67 -2.98 -2.85
CA PRO A 90 -10.82 -4.16 -2.75
C PRO A 90 -11.41 -5.40 -3.45
N LEU A 91 -12.72 -5.64 -3.27
CA LEU A 91 -13.43 -6.74 -3.93
C LEU A 91 -13.49 -6.53 -5.46
N GLY A 92 -13.85 -5.33 -5.90
CA GLY A 92 -13.86 -4.98 -7.32
C GLY A 92 -12.49 -5.15 -7.98
N GLY A 93 -11.44 -4.83 -7.24
CA GLY A 93 -10.05 -4.98 -7.65
C GLY A 93 -9.61 -6.43 -7.87
N LYS A 94 -10.06 -7.36 -7.03
CA LYS A 94 -9.85 -8.80 -7.25
C LYS A 94 -10.49 -9.24 -8.57
N ILE A 95 -11.75 -8.86 -8.80
CA ILE A 95 -12.50 -9.16 -10.03
C ILE A 95 -11.82 -8.55 -11.26
N ALA A 96 -11.30 -7.33 -11.14
CA ALA A 96 -10.61 -6.62 -12.21
C ALA A 96 -9.14 -7.02 -12.40
N HIS A 97 -8.64 -8.01 -11.64
CA HIS A 97 -7.25 -8.46 -11.69
C HIS A 97 -6.21 -7.37 -11.39
N LEU A 98 -6.52 -6.46 -10.45
CA LEU A 98 -5.61 -5.38 -10.01
C LEU A 98 -4.75 -5.75 -8.78
N GLY A 99 -5.07 -6.85 -8.13
CA GLY A 99 -4.18 -7.52 -7.16
C GLY A 99 -3.02 -8.26 -7.83
N GLY A 100 -2.26 -9.02 -7.04
CA GLY A 100 -1.29 -9.97 -7.57
C GLY A 100 -1.55 -11.37 -7.04
N TYR A 101 -0.73 -12.33 -7.50
CA TYR A 101 -0.88 -13.74 -7.17
C TYR A 101 0.34 -14.24 -6.43
N LYS A 102 0.12 -15.04 -5.39
CA LYS A 102 1.17 -15.82 -4.74
C LYS A 102 0.65 -17.18 -4.32
N TRP A 103 1.56 -18.09 -3.98
CA TRP A 103 1.17 -19.30 -3.26
C TRP A 103 1.00 -18.94 -1.78
N GLY A 104 -0.13 -19.32 -1.17
CA GLY A 104 -0.42 -18.97 0.20
C GLY A 104 -1.61 -19.71 0.78
N VAL A 105 -1.91 -19.41 2.04
CA VAL A 105 -3.05 -19.93 2.79
C VAL A 105 -4.02 -18.78 3.00
N GLN A 106 -5.30 -18.98 2.65
CA GLN A 106 -6.34 -18.01 2.97
C GLN A 106 -6.85 -18.26 4.38
N THR A 107 -6.92 -17.19 5.17
CA THR A 107 -7.39 -17.18 6.54
C THR A 107 -8.66 -16.35 6.65
N TRP A 108 -9.58 -16.80 7.51
CA TRP A 108 -10.71 -16.01 7.98
C TRP A 108 -10.55 -15.84 9.48
N ASN A 109 -10.30 -14.62 9.96
CA ASN A 109 -9.98 -14.33 11.37
C ASN A 109 -8.86 -15.24 11.89
N GLY A 110 -7.78 -15.38 11.13
CA GLY A 110 -6.66 -16.29 11.45
C GLY A 110 -6.94 -17.79 11.30
N ILE A 111 -8.15 -18.22 10.92
CA ILE A 111 -8.47 -19.64 10.70
C ILE A 111 -8.26 -19.99 9.22
N PRO A 112 -7.36 -20.94 8.88
CA PRO A 112 -7.11 -21.32 7.50
C PRO A 112 -8.30 -22.07 6.90
N TYR A 113 -8.71 -21.73 5.68
CA TYR A 113 -9.79 -22.42 4.97
C TYR A 113 -9.45 -22.87 3.55
N ASP A 114 -8.36 -22.38 2.96
CA ASP A 114 -7.88 -22.79 1.64
C ASP A 114 -6.36 -22.60 1.51
N ALA A 115 -5.71 -23.37 0.63
CA ALA A 115 -4.28 -23.27 0.35
C ALA A 115 -3.98 -23.52 -1.14
N GLY A 116 -3.24 -22.61 -1.77
CA GLY A 116 -2.96 -22.69 -3.19
C GLY A 116 -2.52 -21.35 -3.79
N PRO A 117 -2.62 -21.18 -5.12
CA PRO A 117 -2.51 -19.88 -5.75
C PRO A 117 -3.67 -18.99 -5.27
N ILE A 118 -3.34 -17.89 -4.60
CA ILE A 118 -4.30 -16.92 -4.09
C ILE A 118 -4.06 -15.58 -4.79
N GLN A 119 -5.13 -14.84 -5.03
CA GLN A 119 -5.04 -13.44 -5.41
C GLN A 119 -5.16 -12.58 -4.14
N THR A 120 -4.27 -11.61 -3.99
CA THR A 120 -4.24 -10.72 -2.83
C THR A 120 -4.36 -9.26 -3.24
N VAL A 121 -5.00 -8.48 -2.38
CA VAL A 121 -5.00 -7.02 -2.39
C VAL A 121 -4.56 -6.50 -1.00
N PRO A 122 -4.15 -5.24 -0.86
CA PRO A 122 -3.53 -4.76 0.38
C PRO A 122 -4.32 -4.94 1.68
N SER A 123 -5.64 -5.05 1.61
CA SER A 123 -6.51 -5.29 2.78
C SER A 123 -6.54 -6.75 3.25
N ASP A 124 -6.02 -7.69 2.46
CA ASP A 124 -6.00 -9.11 2.82
C ASP A 124 -4.86 -9.39 3.82
N GLU A 125 -5.14 -10.20 4.86
CA GLU A 125 -4.10 -10.69 5.79
C GLU A 125 -2.93 -11.33 5.03
N ALA A 126 -3.26 -12.10 3.99
CA ALA A 126 -2.27 -12.77 3.18
C ALA A 126 -1.41 -11.80 2.35
N PHE A 127 -1.74 -10.52 2.17
CA PHE A 127 -0.85 -9.59 1.47
C PHE A 127 0.38 -9.19 2.30
N ASP A 128 0.33 -9.40 3.62
CA ASP A 128 1.44 -9.17 4.57
C ASP A 128 1.90 -7.70 4.69
N ALA A 129 0.98 -6.76 4.44
CA ALA A 129 1.15 -5.34 4.80
C ALA A 129 0.69 -5.08 6.25
N HIS A 130 1.14 -3.97 6.83
CA HIS A 130 0.60 -3.44 8.08
C HIS A 130 -0.81 -2.89 7.84
N ARG A 131 -1.85 -3.63 8.27
CA ARG A 131 -3.25 -3.22 8.10
C ARG A 131 -3.63 -2.28 9.24
N MET A 132 -3.80 -1.00 8.92
CA MET A 132 -4.11 0.05 9.88
C MET A 132 -5.61 0.06 10.21
N HIS A 133 -5.92 0.39 11.46
CA HIS A 133 -7.29 0.52 11.94
C HIS A 133 -8.04 1.63 11.20
N VAL A 134 -9.29 1.35 10.79
CA VAL A 134 -10.17 2.30 10.11
C VAL A 134 -11.51 2.38 10.84
N ASP A 135 -11.80 3.54 11.42
CA ASP A 135 -13.03 3.89 12.14
C ASP A 135 -14.05 4.66 11.28
N THR A 136 -13.77 4.74 9.98
CA THR A 136 -14.59 5.45 8.99
C THR A 136 -15.31 4.49 8.06
N SER A 137 -16.18 5.04 7.20
CA SER A 137 -17.01 4.28 6.27
C SER A 137 -16.88 4.80 4.84
N GLY A 138 -17.13 3.91 3.88
CA GLY A 138 -17.16 4.21 2.47
C GLY A 138 -15.79 4.50 1.87
N HIS A 139 -15.77 4.65 0.55
CA HIS A 139 -14.52 4.69 -0.21
C HIS A 139 -13.70 5.99 -0.05
N SER A 140 -14.27 7.04 0.55
CA SER A 140 -13.59 8.34 0.74
C SER A 140 -13.42 8.72 2.21
N GLY A 141 -13.85 7.86 3.14
CA GLY A 141 -13.88 8.16 4.57
C GLY A 141 -12.50 8.31 5.22
N TYR A 142 -11.44 7.77 4.61
CA TYR A 142 -10.08 7.72 5.15
C TYR A 142 -9.46 9.09 5.51
N TRP A 143 -10.03 10.20 5.04
CA TRP A 143 -9.58 11.57 5.35
C TRP A 143 -10.50 12.33 6.30
N ASN A 144 -11.48 11.67 6.92
CA ASN A 144 -12.38 12.34 7.85
C ASN A 144 -11.58 12.93 9.02
N GLU A 145 -11.82 14.21 9.32
CA GLU A 145 -11.15 14.89 10.42
C GLU A 145 -11.45 14.18 11.76
N GLY A 146 -10.40 13.98 12.56
CA GLY A 146 -10.51 13.33 13.87
C GLY A 146 -10.67 11.81 13.84
N SER A 147 -10.59 11.18 12.65
CA SER A 147 -10.59 9.72 12.53
C SER A 147 -9.26 9.09 12.93
N ASP A 148 -9.31 7.86 13.43
CA ASP A 148 -8.12 7.04 13.66
C ASP A 148 -7.39 6.76 12.34
N SER A 149 -8.11 6.56 11.24
CA SER A 149 -7.52 6.39 9.90
C SER A 149 -6.60 7.56 9.52
N LEU A 150 -7.09 8.80 9.58
CA LEU A 150 -6.27 9.97 9.26
C LEU A 150 -5.08 10.12 10.23
N MET A 151 -5.24 9.77 11.51
CA MET A 151 -4.15 9.79 12.49
C MET A 151 -3.09 8.73 12.24
N ASN A 152 -3.49 7.54 11.80
CA ASN A 152 -2.58 6.46 11.39
C ASN A 152 -1.73 6.87 10.20
N GLN A 153 -2.34 7.44 9.15
CA GLN A 153 -1.60 8.00 8.01
C GLN A 153 -0.58 9.05 8.46
N ALA A 154 -0.97 9.98 9.35
CA ALA A 154 -0.07 10.99 9.87
C ALA A 154 1.10 10.39 10.67
N ALA A 155 0.84 9.36 11.47
CA ALA A 155 1.87 8.67 12.25
C ALA A 155 2.93 8.02 11.36
N VAL A 156 2.51 7.36 10.26
CA VAL A 156 3.45 6.84 9.25
C VAL A 156 4.24 7.97 8.59
N VAL A 157 3.56 9.03 8.12
CA VAL A 157 4.20 10.17 7.44
C VAL A 157 5.33 10.80 8.26
N VAL A 158 5.18 10.88 9.59
CA VAL A 158 6.20 11.43 10.49
C VAL A 158 7.15 10.39 11.09
N GLY A 159 7.12 9.14 10.62
CA GLY A 159 8.00 8.05 11.07
C GLY A 159 7.74 7.59 12.52
N ARG A 160 6.52 7.79 13.03
CA ARG A 160 6.11 7.45 14.41
C ARG A 160 5.29 6.16 14.43
N TYR A 161 5.87 5.07 13.92
CA TYR A 161 5.19 3.77 13.76
C TYR A 161 4.57 3.23 15.05
N ASN A 162 5.14 3.53 16.22
CA ASN A 162 4.61 3.13 17.52
C ASN A 162 3.28 3.82 17.91
N HIS A 163 2.81 4.77 17.10
CA HIS A 163 1.52 5.44 17.24
C HIS A 163 0.47 4.96 16.23
N VAL A 164 0.84 4.05 15.31
CA VAL A 164 -0.10 3.45 14.38
C VAL A 164 -0.94 2.41 15.13
N GLN A 165 -2.25 2.49 14.96
CA GLN A 165 -3.20 1.46 15.40
C GLN A 165 -3.38 0.47 14.25
N GLU A 166 -3.14 -0.81 14.48
CA GLU A 166 -3.31 -1.89 13.50
C GLU A 166 -4.51 -2.78 13.85
N ASP A 167 -5.18 -3.29 12.83
CA ASP A 167 -6.22 -4.31 13.00
C ASP A 167 -5.56 -5.67 13.29
N ASN A 168 -5.94 -6.29 14.41
CA ASN A 168 -5.48 -7.62 14.81
C ASN A 168 -5.96 -8.71 13.84
#